data_AF-A0A497KC21-F1
#
_entry.id   AF-A0A497KC21-F1
#
_cell.length_a   1.000
_cell.length_b   1.000
_cell.length_c   1.000
_cell.angle_alpha   90.00
_cell.angle_beta   90.00
_cell.angle_gamma   90.00
#
_symmetry.space_group_name_H-M   'P 1'
#
loop_
_entity.id
_entity.type
_entity.pdbx_description
1 polymer ?
#
loop_
_entity_poly.entity_id
_entity_poly.type
_entity_poly.pdbx_seq_one_letter_code
_entity_poly.pdbx_strand_id
1 'polypeptide(L)' 'MKIWKVYFRESHDTLDSVFEELTVLAENFDEAVKKAKEWKNNYPSLNLEISGIELQDEVDIE' A
#
# COMPACT_ATOMS: atom_id res chain seq x y z
N MET A 1 14.89 -7.74 -4.92
CA MET A 1 13.44 -7.51 -4.70
C MET A 1 13.25 -6.17 -4.01
N LYS A 2 12.18 -5.41 -4.28
CA LYS A 2 12.00 -4.08 -3.68
C LYS A 2 10.94 -4.11 -2.57
N ILE A 3 11.15 -3.32 -1.53
CA ILE A 3 10.18 -3.08 -0.46
C ILE A 3 9.47 -1.77 -0.77
N TRP A 4 8.17 -1.84 -0.98
CA TRP A 4 7.34 -0.67 -1.20
C TRP A 4 6.42 -0.47 -0.01
N LYS A 5 6.33 0.76 0.47
CA LYS A 5 5.32 1.18 1.45
C LYS A 5 4.13 1.76 0.71
N VAL A 6 2.94 1.32 1.09
CA VAL A 6 1.69 1.80 0.53
C VAL A 6 0.87 2.43 1.64
N TYR A 7 0.52 3.68 1.42
CA TYR A 7 -0.30 4.47 2.32
C TYR A 7 -1.76 4.33 1.92
N PHE A 8 -2.61 4.13 2.92
CA PHE A 8 -4.05 4.14 2.77
C PHE A 8 -4.66 5.30 3.54
N ARG A 9 -5.75 5.84 3.00
CA ARG A 9 -6.63 6.80 3.67
C ARG A 9 -8.07 6.30 3.58
N GLU A 10 -8.92 6.67 4.52
CA GLU A 10 -10.35 6.43 4.37
C GLU A 10 -10.93 7.27 3.23
N SER A 11 -11.72 6.66 2.36
CA SER A 11 -12.26 7.32 1.15
C SER A 11 -13.28 8.42 1.46
N HIS A 12 -13.81 8.44 2.70
CA HIS A 12 -14.91 9.32 3.11
C HIS A 12 -14.55 10.28 4.25
N ASP A 13 -13.35 10.19 4.81
CA ASP A 13 -12.99 10.93 6.01
C ASP A 13 -11.96 12.03 5.73
N THR A 14 -12.04 13.07 6.57
CA THR A 14 -11.24 14.29 6.48
C THR A 14 -9.73 14.02 6.63
N LEU A 15 -8.91 14.97 6.20
CA LEU A 15 -7.43 14.98 6.04
C LEU A 15 -6.57 14.34 7.15
N ASP A 16 -7.15 13.91 8.28
CA ASP A 16 -6.50 13.27 9.43
C ASP A 16 -6.63 11.74 9.47
N SER A 17 -7.36 11.10 8.55
CA SER A 17 -7.46 9.64 8.50
C SER A 17 -6.24 9.00 7.83
N VAL A 18 -5.22 8.71 8.64
CA VAL A 18 -4.09 7.85 8.26
C VAL A 18 -4.41 6.44 8.74
N PHE A 19 -4.81 5.57 7.79
CA PHE A 19 -4.96 4.14 8.08
C PHE A 19 -3.61 3.43 7.94
N GLU A 20 -3.52 2.23 8.53
CA GLU A 20 -2.33 1.38 8.63
C GLU A 20 -1.42 1.40 7.37
N GLU A 21 -0.12 1.65 7.57
CA GLU A 21 0.89 1.60 6.51
C GLU A 21 1.12 0.13 6.11
N LEU A 22 0.87 -0.20 4.84
CA LEU A 22 1.10 -1.56 4.34
C LEU A 22 2.48 -1.64 3.68
N THR A 23 3.36 -2.46 4.23
CA THR A 23 4.64 -2.79 3.58
C THR A 23 4.44 -3.98 2.65
N VAL A 24 4.68 -3.79 1.36
CA VAL A 24 4.56 -4.83 0.33
C VAL A 24 5.90 -5.09 -0.36
N LEU A 25 6.24 -6.37 -0.49
CA LEU A 25 7.37 -6.81 -1.30
C LEU A 25 6.92 -6.90 -2.75
N ALA A 26 7.56 -6.16 -3.65
CA ALA A 26 7.24 -6.15 -5.08
C ALA A 26 8.49 -5.88 -5.92
N GLU A 27 8.55 -6.39 -7.14
CA GLU A 27 9.68 -6.14 -8.05
C GLU A 27 9.62 -4.72 -8.65
N ASN A 28 8.41 -4.17 -8.78
CA ASN A 28 8.16 -2.86 -9.36
C ASN A 28 6.91 -2.19 -8.74
N PHE A 29 6.71 -0.92 -9.10
CA PHE A 29 5.60 -0.10 -8.63
C PHE A 29 4.22 -0.68 -9.00
N ASP A 30 4.06 -1.19 -10.23
CA ASP A 30 2.78 -1.73 -10.69
C ASP A 30 2.36 -2.96 -9.89
N GLU A 31 3.32 -3.83 -9.55
CA GLU A 31 3.09 -4.97 -8.68
C GLU A 31 2.75 -4.54 -7.24
N ALA A 32 3.41 -3.51 -6.71
CA ALA A 32 3.07 -2.94 -5.40
C ALA A 32 1.62 -2.42 -5.37
N VAL A 33 1.21 -1.68 -6.41
CA VAL A 33 -0.18 -1.21 -6.58
C VAL A 33 -1.16 -2.38 -6.66
N LYS A 34 -0.82 -3.42 -7.42
CA LYS A 34 -1.68 -4.60 -7.57
C LYS A 34 -1.89 -5.29 -6.22
N LYS A 35 -0.81 -5.57 -5.48
CA LYS A 35 -0.87 -6.19 -4.15
C LYS A 35 -1.65 -5.34 -3.15
N ALA A 36 -1.47 -4.01 -3.19
CA ALA A 36 -2.24 -3.10 -2.36
C ALA A 36 -3.75 -3.14 -2.66
N LYS A 37 -4.13 -3.22 -3.94
CA LYS A 37 -5.54 -3.39 -4.35
C LYS A 37 -6.11 -4.74 -3.91
N GLU A 38 -5.34 -5.81 -4.04
CA GLU A 38 -5.75 -7.14 -3.57
C GLU A 38 -5.96 -7.15 -2.05
N TRP A 39 -5.04 -6.53 -1.29
CA TRP A 39 -5.19 -6.37 0.15
C TRP A 39 -6.45 -5.56 0.50
N LYS A 40 -6.67 -4.40 -0.15
CA LYS A 40 -7.89 -3.60 0.02
C LYS A 40 -9.16 -4.44 -0.22
N ASN A 41 -9.17 -5.28 -1.26
CA ASN A 41 -10.32 -6.11 -1.59
C ASN A 41 -10.62 -7.18 -0.52
N ASN A 42 -9.63 -7.60 0.27
CA ASN A 42 -9.85 -8.52 1.40
C ASN A 42 -10.50 -7.83 2.60
N TYR A 43 -10.45 -6.50 2.67
CA TYR A 43 -11.01 -5.70 3.77
C TYR A 43 -12.00 -4.64 3.27
N PRO A 44 -13.09 -5.03 2.59
CA PRO A 44 -14.03 -4.09 2.00
C PRO A 44 -14.75 -3.21 3.02
N SER A 45 -14.80 -3.63 4.29
CA SER A 45 -15.39 -2.87 5.40
C SER A 45 -14.59 -1.63 5.79
N LEU A 46 -13.30 -1.56 5.43
CA LEU A 46 -12.42 -0.46 5.83
C LEU A 46 -12.52 0.77 4.90
N ASN A 47 -13.25 0.68 3.78
CA ASN A 47 -13.48 1.79 2.84
C ASN A 47 -12.19 2.59 2.48
N LEU A 48 -11.08 1.90 2.25
CA LEU A 48 -9.76 2.52 2.07
C LEU A 48 -9.48 2.92 0.62
N GLU A 49 -8.69 3.96 0.43
CA GLU A 49 -8.11 4.39 -0.84
C GLU A 49 -6.60 4.50 -0.71
N ILE A 50 -5.87 4.13 -1.78
CA ILE A 50 -4.41 4.31 -1.81
C ILE A 50 -4.13 5.80 -1.89
N SER A 51 -3.46 6.35 -0.89
CA SER A 51 -3.10 7.77 -0.80
C SER A 51 -1.68 8.05 -1.30
N GLY A 52 -0.80 7.05 -1.25
CA GLY A 52 0.59 7.18 -1.69
C GLY A 52 1.30 5.84 -1.74
N ILE A 53 2.39 5.79 -2.49
CA ILE A 53 3.27 4.62 -2.59
C ILE A 53 4.71 5.14 -2.66
N GLU A 54 5.59 4.61 -1.82
CA GLU A 54 7.01 4.94 -1.83
C GLU A 54 7.89 3.68 -1.82
N LEU A 55 9.04 3.78 -2.47
CA LEU A 55 10.09 2.76 -2.37
C LEU A 55 10.78 2.95 -1.02
N GLN A 56 10.65 1.98 -0.14
CA GLN A 56 11.29 2.02 1.17
C GLN A 56 12.72 1.51 1.08
N ASP A 57 12.93 0.37 0.43
CA ASP A 57 14.22 -0.32 0.44
C ASP A 57 14.36 -1.26 -0.78
N GLU A 58 15.59 -1.66 -1.08
CA GLU A 58 15.91 -2.65 -2.11
C GLU A 58 16.68 -3.79 -1.43
N VAL A 59 16.06 -4.97 -1.39
CA VAL A 59 16.67 -6.17 -0.83
C VAL A 59 17.32 -6.94 -1.96
N ASP A 60 18.64 -7.02 -1.97
CA ASP A 60 19.35 -8.02 -2.77
C ASP A 60 19.18 -9.38 -2.11
N ILE A 61 18.55 -10.30 -2.84
CA ILE A 61 18.44 -11.70 -2.44
C ILE A 61 19.52 -12.42 -3.25
N GLU A 62 20.71 -12.56 -2.66
CA GLU A 62 21.79 -13.43 -3.16
C GLU A 62 21.44 -14.92 -3.06
#